data_AF-A0A1E7FYS0-F1
#
_entry.id   AF-A0A1E7FYS0-F1
#
_cell.length_a   1.000
_cell.length_b   1.000
_cell.length_c   1.000
_cell.angle_alpha   90.00
_cell.angle_beta   90.00
_cell.angle_gamma   90.00
#
_symmetry.space_group_name_H-M   'P 1'
#
loop_
_entity.id
_entity.type
_entity.pdbx_description
1 polymer ?
#
loop_
_entity_poly.entity_id
_entity_poly.type
_entity_poly.pdbx_seq_one_letter_code
_entity_poly.pdbx_strand_id
1 'polypeptide(L)'
;MSSSVEYVWIFLICIILIVAAIICSVGSWAFVFYYQNKPIVAMGQPTFLYNLCFGALLPQIGIVFGVVFTFLSMGENGIITEDSKTGIILNVCCNFAVWLCFLGYIVIYTVLLCKIYRIMKITQQPLRRGLKILPRHVLWPFILILSLTVSLLIAWSATGSSKYVVAEYLDMNTDTNTTSGYCATYPTMTSVSPTAEILSALWALISIVQLVLSILACKIRNINQALGDSKRILGLVVFQLIITPICLSTAFNNGKTSILAYATNYAAISISTIGFIIFPRMYYVWYEHQHGHLPENVVMIGGGTTTVRGVNQNTGNGASTGVTPPPHIMNTIRGSTKVNPVTPLEAGAVLRKEGEGKDDQVLDNTEQNKAY
;
A
#
# COMPACT_ATOMS: atom_id res chain seq x y z
N MET A 1 39.63 10.67 9.97
CA MET A 1 38.64 11.67 10.43
C MET A 1 37.59 12.03 9.35
N SER A 2 37.93 12.13 8.05
CA SER A 2 36.92 12.36 6.99
C SER A 2 35.92 11.21 6.84
N SER A 3 36.40 9.96 6.91
CA SER A 3 35.57 8.75 6.72
C SER A 3 34.46 8.59 7.76
N SER A 4 34.75 8.87 9.05
CA SER A 4 33.75 8.77 10.12
C SER A 4 32.63 9.79 9.96
N VAL A 5 32.95 11.00 9.49
CA VAL A 5 31.96 12.06 9.25
C VAL A 5 31.01 11.66 8.11
N GLU A 6 31.53 11.11 7.01
CA GLU A 6 30.72 10.64 5.87
C GLU A 6 29.69 9.58 6.29
N TYR A 7 30.07 8.62 7.13
CA TYR A 7 29.13 7.59 7.60
C TYR A 7 28.00 8.18 8.44
N VAL A 8 28.31 9.09 9.37
CA VAL A 8 27.29 9.74 10.20
C VAL A 8 26.25 10.45 9.34
N TRP A 9 26.67 11.16 8.29
CA TRP A 9 25.74 11.80 7.35
C TRP A 9 24.88 10.79 6.59
N ILE A 10 25.47 9.70 6.09
CA ILE A 10 24.73 8.64 5.41
C ILE A 10 23.64 8.05 6.32
N PHE A 11 23.97 7.71 7.57
CA PHE A 11 23.00 7.18 8.52
C PHE A 11 21.90 8.20 8.84
N LEU A 12 22.25 9.46 9.04
CA LEU A 12 21.28 10.52 9.31
C LEU A 12 20.27 10.65 8.15
N ILE A 13 20.75 10.66 6.91
CA ILE A 13 19.90 10.71 5.71
C ILE A 13 18.99 9.48 5.64
N CYS A 14 19.53 8.27 5.87
CA CYS A 14 18.74 7.04 5.89
C CYS A 14 17.62 7.10 6.94
N ILE A 15 17.92 7.55 8.16
CA ILE A 15 16.92 7.67 9.24
C ILE A 15 15.83 8.66 8.86
N ILE A 16 16.18 9.82 8.31
CA ILE A 16 15.21 10.83 7.87
C ILE A 16 14.28 10.26 6.80
N LEU A 17 14.83 9.56 5.80
CA LEU A 17 14.04 8.95 4.72
C LEU A 17 13.08 7.88 5.25
N ILE A 18 13.54 7.03 6.17
CA ILE A 18 12.74 5.97 6.79
C ILE A 18 11.61 6.58 7.63
N VAL A 19 11.92 7.55 8.49
CA VAL A 19 10.92 8.23 9.32
C VAL A 19 9.88 8.93 8.45
N ALA A 20 10.30 9.63 7.40
CA ALA A 20 9.38 10.26 6.46
C ALA A 20 8.46 9.23 5.78
N ALA A 21 8.99 8.08 5.34
CA ALA A 21 8.21 7.02 4.71
C ALA A 21 7.20 6.37 5.69
N ILE A 22 7.59 6.16 6.95
CA ILE A 22 6.71 5.64 8.00
C ILE A 22 5.58 6.64 8.29
N ILE A 23 5.90 7.92 8.49
CA ILE A 23 4.89 8.98 8.73
C ILE A 23 3.92 9.05 7.56
N CYS A 24 4.41 9.04 6.31
CA CYS A 24 3.56 9.01 5.12
C CYS A 24 2.63 7.79 5.09
N SER A 25 3.14 6.60 5.45
CA SER A 25 2.38 5.34 5.42
C SER A 25 1.32 5.27 6.51
N VAL A 26 1.68 5.59 7.75
CA VAL A 26 0.77 5.60 8.90
C VAL A 26 -0.26 6.72 8.77
N GLY A 27 0.17 7.92 8.36
CA GLY A 27 -0.73 9.05 8.11
C GLY A 27 -1.74 8.74 7.01
N SER A 28 -1.32 8.08 5.93
CA SER A 28 -2.22 7.66 4.85
C SER A 28 -3.17 6.54 5.29
N TRP A 29 -2.71 5.61 6.13
CA TRP A 29 -3.57 4.60 6.72
C TRP A 29 -4.64 5.25 7.61
N ALA A 30 -4.24 6.13 8.54
CA ALA A 30 -5.17 6.86 9.40
C ALA A 30 -6.17 7.71 8.59
N PHE A 31 -5.71 8.36 7.52
CA PHE A 31 -6.57 9.10 6.60
C PHE A 31 -7.63 8.19 5.95
N VAL A 32 -7.22 7.04 5.41
CA VAL A 32 -8.16 6.08 4.80
C VAL A 32 -9.16 5.57 5.84
N PHE A 33 -8.69 5.33 7.07
CA PHE A 33 -9.55 4.91 8.19
C PHE A 33 -10.63 5.92 8.54
N TYR A 34 -10.25 7.18 8.69
CA TYR A 34 -11.17 8.25 9.06
C TYR A 34 -12.17 8.58 7.94
N TYR A 35 -11.72 8.61 6.69
CA TYR A 35 -12.52 9.07 5.55
C TYR A 35 -13.16 7.95 4.72
N GLN A 36 -13.14 6.69 5.17
CA GLN A 36 -13.68 5.54 4.41
C GLN A 36 -15.16 5.69 4.01
N ASN A 37 -15.95 6.44 4.78
CA ASN A 37 -17.38 6.68 4.49
C ASN A 37 -17.61 7.77 3.44
N LYS A 38 -16.59 8.57 3.10
CA LYS A 38 -16.73 9.60 2.05
C LYS A 38 -16.74 8.93 0.68
N PRO A 39 -17.61 9.36 -0.25
CA PRO A 39 -17.80 8.68 -1.53
C PRO A 39 -16.52 8.63 -2.37
N ILE A 40 -15.66 9.64 -2.28
CA ILE A 40 -14.35 9.72 -2.96
C ILE A 40 -13.42 8.57 -2.53
N VAL A 41 -13.37 8.28 -1.23
CA VAL A 41 -12.52 7.20 -0.68
C VAL A 41 -13.20 5.85 -0.88
N ALA A 42 -14.51 5.76 -0.63
CA ALA A 42 -15.31 4.56 -0.82
C ALA A 42 -15.22 4.01 -2.26
N MET A 43 -15.19 4.88 -3.27
CA MET A 43 -15.02 4.50 -4.68
C MET A 43 -13.69 3.77 -4.94
N GLY A 44 -12.66 4.03 -4.12
CA GLY A 44 -11.37 3.34 -4.21
C GLY A 44 -11.34 1.94 -3.64
N GLN A 45 -12.42 1.52 -2.96
CA GLN A 45 -12.49 0.30 -2.16
C GLN A 45 -11.48 0.32 -1.00
N PRO A 46 -11.88 0.78 0.20
CA PRO A 46 -10.97 1.06 1.31
C PRO A 46 -10.10 -0.15 1.69
N THR A 47 -10.62 -1.38 1.58
CA THR A 47 -9.86 -2.62 1.80
C THR A 47 -8.59 -2.71 0.96
N PHE A 48 -8.62 -2.27 -0.30
CA PHE A 48 -7.44 -2.26 -1.16
C PHE A 48 -6.45 -1.18 -0.74
N LEU A 49 -6.94 -0.02 -0.30
CA LEU A 49 -6.08 1.06 0.17
C LEU A 49 -5.38 0.68 1.49
N TYR A 50 -6.06 -0.01 2.41
CA TYR A 50 -5.43 -0.52 3.64
C TYR A 50 -4.30 -1.49 3.34
N ASN A 51 -4.53 -2.49 2.47
CA ASN A 51 -3.50 -3.44 2.10
C ASN A 51 -2.32 -2.77 1.39
N LEU A 52 -2.58 -1.71 0.61
CA LEU A 52 -1.53 -0.92 -0.04
C LEU A 52 -0.70 -0.13 0.97
N CYS A 53 -1.32 0.52 1.96
CA CYS A 53 -0.60 1.19 3.05
C CYS A 53 0.21 0.20 3.90
N PHE A 54 -0.37 -0.96 4.20
CA PHE A 54 0.31 -2.03 4.94
C PHE A 54 1.52 -2.55 4.17
N GLY A 55 1.37 -2.84 2.88
CA GLY A 55 2.47 -3.23 2.00
C GLY A 55 3.58 -2.18 1.90
N ALA A 56 3.24 -0.88 1.92
CA ALA A 56 4.22 0.21 1.96
C ALA A 56 4.94 0.34 3.31
N LEU A 57 4.30 -0.05 4.41
CA LEU A 57 4.90 0.00 5.74
C LEU A 57 5.89 -1.14 6.00
N LEU A 58 5.63 -2.35 5.45
CA LEU A 58 6.45 -3.53 5.72
C LEU A 58 7.94 -3.37 5.38
N PRO A 59 8.37 -2.84 4.21
CA PRO A 59 9.78 -2.65 3.90
C PRO A 59 10.44 -1.62 4.83
N GLN A 60 9.68 -0.62 5.30
CA GLN A 60 10.19 0.37 6.26
C GLN A 60 10.50 -0.28 7.61
N ILE A 61 9.61 -1.14 8.10
CA ILE A 61 9.87 -1.90 9.33
C ILE A 61 11.11 -2.79 9.14
N GLY A 62 11.23 -3.48 8.00
CA GLY A 62 12.39 -4.32 7.70
C GLY A 62 13.72 -3.55 7.73
N ILE A 63 13.77 -2.38 7.10
CA ILE A 63 15.00 -1.56 7.11
C ILE A 63 15.28 -0.91 8.46
N VAL A 64 14.26 -0.52 9.25
CA VAL A 64 14.47 -0.03 10.61
C VAL A 64 15.25 -1.06 11.42
N PHE A 65 14.85 -2.33 11.35
CA PHE A 65 15.62 -3.41 11.99
C PHE A 65 17.06 -3.43 11.47
N GLY A 66 17.27 -3.47 10.15
CA GLY A 66 18.62 -3.50 9.57
C GLY A 66 19.53 -2.32 9.96
N VAL A 67 18.99 -1.10 9.96
CA VAL A 67 19.74 0.12 10.32
C VAL A 67 20.04 0.17 11.80
N VAL A 68 19.06 -0.13 12.66
CA VAL A 68 19.27 -0.14 14.12
C VAL A 68 20.32 -1.17 14.50
N PHE A 69 20.28 -2.38 13.93
CA PHE A 69 21.28 -3.41 14.21
C PHE A 69 22.67 -3.04 13.69
N THR A 70 22.78 -2.51 12.47
CA THR A 70 24.06 -2.03 11.93
C THR A 70 24.64 -0.92 12.81
N PHE A 71 23.80 0.02 13.27
CA PHE A 71 24.24 1.11 14.14
C PHE A 71 24.72 0.61 15.50
N LEU A 72 23.97 -0.30 16.14
CA LEU A 72 24.38 -0.91 17.41
C LEU A 72 25.70 -1.70 17.28
N SER A 73 25.95 -2.30 16.12
CA SER A 73 27.19 -3.02 15.83
C SER A 73 28.42 -2.11 15.70
N MET A 74 28.26 -0.82 15.41
CA MET A 74 29.37 0.12 15.21
C MET A 74 29.87 0.77 16.51
N GLY A 75 29.29 0.46 17.67
CA GLY A 75 29.69 1.04 18.95
C GLY A 75 31.12 0.64 19.37
N GLU A 76 31.88 1.63 19.85
CA GLU A 76 33.34 1.66 20.13
C GLU A 76 33.89 0.54 21.04
N ASN A 77 33.03 -0.28 21.62
CA ASN A 77 33.41 -1.37 22.52
C ASN A 77 33.02 -2.77 22.01
N GLY A 78 32.49 -2.92 20.78
CA GLY A 78 32.18 -4.23 20.21
C GLY A 78 31.40 -5.15 21.17
N ILE A 79 30.51 -4.57 22.01
CA ILE A 79 29.97 -5.19 23.23
C ILE A 79 29.10 -6.41 22.94
N ILE A 80 28.76 -6.65 21.67
CA ILE A 80 28.29 -7.95 21.26
C ILE A 80 29.51 -8.87 21.18
N THR A 81 30.04 -9.23 22.36
CA THR A 81 30.76 -10.49 22.49
C THR A 81 29.90 -11.54 21.81
N GLU A 82 30.54 -12.36 20.98
CA GLU A 82 29.93 -13.43 20.19
C GLU A 82 29.42 -14.56 21.08
N ASP A 83 28.76 -14.20 22.18
CA ASP A 83 28.08 -15.12 23.04
C ASP A 83 26.94 -15.73 22.19
N SER A 84 26.93 -17.06 22.14
CA SER A 84 26.14 -17.87 21.20
C SER A 84 24.66 -17.47 21.10
N LYS A 85 24.09 -16.92 22.17
CA LYS A 85 22.70 -16.46 22.24
C LYS A 85 22.45 -15.20 21.40
N THR A 86 23.37 -14.25 21.38
CA THR A 86 23.18 -12.97 20.68
C THR A 86 23.23 -13.17 19.17
N GLY A 87 24.14 -14.02 18.68
CA GLY A 87 24.24 -14.37 17.26
C GLY A 87 22.96 -14.96 16.68
N ILE A 88 22.23 -15.79 17.46
CA ILE A 88 20.95 -16.37 17.02
C ILE A 88 19.91 -15.26 16.81
N ILE A 89 19.80 -14.30 17.74
CA ILE A 89 18.84 -13.19 17.65
C ILE A 89 19.14 -12.34 16.41
N LEU A 90 20.42 -12.00 16.16
CA LEU A 90 20.80 -11.23 14.99
C LEU A 90 20.46 -11.96 13.69
N ASN A 91 20.70 -13.27 13.61
CA ASN A 91 20.33 -14.08 12.45
C ASN A 91 18.82 -14.09 12.20
N VAL A 92 18.01 -14.20 13.26
CA VAL A 92 16.54 -14.14 13.15
C VAL A 92 16.10 -12.77 12.64
N CYS A 93 16.66 -11.69 13.18
CA CYS A 93 16.35 -10.33 12.76
C CYS A 93 16.75 -10.05 11.30
N CYS A 94 17.93 -10.53 10.87
CA CYS A 94 18.36 -10.43 9.47
C CYS A 94 17.38 -11.14 8.53
N ASN A 95 16.98 -12.37 8.85
CA ASN A 95 15.98 -13.10 8.06
C ASN A 95 14.63 -12.37 8.06
N PHE A 96 14.19 -11.89 9.21
CA PHE A 96 12.90 -11.19 9.35
C PHE A 96 12.86 -9.89 8.53
N ALA A 97 13.96 -9.12 8.52
CA ALA A 97 14.07 -7.91 7.70
C ALA A 97 13.89 -8.23 6.20
N VAL A 98 14.55 -9.27 5.71
CA VAL A 98 14.42 -9.74 4.32
C VAL A 98 12.98 -10.15 4.03
N TRP A 99 12.36 -10.93 4.91
CA TRP A 99 10.94 -11.34 4.79
C TRP A 99 10.01 -10.14 4.65
N LEU A 100 10.12 -9.16 5.55
CA LEU A 100 9.27 -7.97 5.53
C LEU A 100 9.44 -7.16 4.25
N CYS A 101 10.65 -7.02 3.74
CA CYS A 101 10.91 -6.32 2.48
C CYS A 101 10.25 -7.02 1.27
N PHE A 102 10.43 -8.33 1.11
CA PHE A 102 9.83 -9.08 0.00
C PHE A 102 8.31 -9.16 0.11
N LEU A 103 7.77 -9.36 1.32
CA LEU A 103 6.33 -9.35 1.55
C LEU A 103 5.71 -7.98 1.28
N GLY A 104 6.39 -6.89 1.67
CA GLY A 104 5.95 -5.54 1.35
C GLY A 104 5.83 -5.31 -0.16
N TYR A 105 6.87 -5.64 -0.92
CA TYR A 105 6.85 -5.52 -2.38
C TYR A 105 5.74 -6.34 -3.02
N ILE A 106 5.62 -7.61 -2.64
CA ILE A 106 4.62 -8.47 -3.27
C ILE A 106 3.20 -7.99 -2.93
N VAL A 107 2.94 -7.54 -1.70
CA VAL A 107 1.64 -7.00 -1.31
C VAL A 107 1.29 -5.75 -2.12
N ILE A 108 2.23 -4.80 -2.28
CA ILE A 108 2.01 -3.61 -3.10
C ILE A 108 1.64 -4.00 -4.54
N TYR A 109 2.49 -4.80 -5.20
CA TYR A 109 2.29 -5.12 -6.61
C TYR A 109 1.05 -5.99 -6.85
N THR A 110 0.76 -6.94 -5.98
CA THR A 110 -0.43 -7.80 -6.12
C THR A 110 -1.73 -7.06 -5.85
N VAL A 111 -1.76 -6.11 -4.90
CA VAL A 111 -2.92 -5.23 -4.67
C VAL A 111 -3.18 -4.34 -5.90
N LEU A 112 -2.14 -3.73 -6.46
CA LEU A 112 -2.23 -2.95 -7.69
C LEU A 112 -2.69 -3.81 -8.88
N LEU A 113 -2.17 -5.03 -8.99
CA LEU A 113 -2.56 -6.01 -10.01
C LEU A 113 -4.03 -6.38 -9.90
N CYS A 114 -4.53 -6.67 -8.70
CA CYS A 114 -5.95 -6.97 -8.48
C CYS A 114 -6.84 -5.80 -8.89
N LYS A 115 -6.44 -4.57 -8.54
CA LYS A 115 -7.18 -3.36 -8.89
C LYS A 115 -7.25 -3.18 -10.41
N ILE A 116 -6.11 -3.28 -11.10
CA ILE A 116 -6.04 -3.17 -12.56
C ILE A 116 -6.80 -4.30 -13.25
N TYR A 117 -6.65 -5.54 -12.78
CA TYR A 117 -7.34 -6.70 -13.33
C TYR A 117 -8.86 -6.57 -13.21
N ARG A 118 -9.35 -6.08 -12.06
CA ARG A 118 -10.78 -5.77 -11.87
C ARG A 118 -11.26 -4.74 -12.89
N ILE A 119 -10.52 -3.65 -13.07
CA ILE A 119 -10.86 -2.60 -14.04
C ILE A 119 -10.92 -3.20 -15.45
N MET A 120 -9.91 -3.99 -15.83
CA MET A 120 -9.87 -4.66 -17.13
C MET A 120 -11.11 -5.52 -17.35
N LYS A 121 -11.47 -6.38 -16.40
CA LYS A 121 -12.65 -7.25 -16.49
C LYS A 121 -13.95 -6.47 -16.63
N ILE A 122 -14.11 -5.37 -15.88
CA ILE A 122 -15.28 -4.50 -15.98
C ILE A 122 -15.35 -3.84 -17.37
N THR A 123 -14.22 -3.37 -17.90
CA THR A 123 -14.19 -2.70 -19.22
C THR A 123 -14.42 -3.65 -20.41
N GLN A 124 -14.04 -4.93 -20.28
CA GLN A 124 -14.19 -5.93 -21.35
C GLN A 124 -15.61 -6.49 -21.50
N GLN A 125 -16.53 -6.19 -20.58
CA GLN A 125 -17.90 -6.70 -20.62
C GLN A 125 -18.93 -5.56 -20.81
N PRO A 126 -18.86 -4.78 -21.91
CA PRO A 126 -19.79 -3.67 -22.12
C PRO A 126 -21.25 -4.12 -22.25
N LEU A 127 -21.49 -5.39 -22.61
CA LEU A 127 -22.81 -5.96 -22.90
C LEU A 127 -23.56 -6.51 -21.68
N ARG A 128 -22.94 -6.59 -20.49
CA ARG A 128 -23.59 -7.08 -19.25
C ARG A 128 -23.67 -6.00 -18.18
N ARG A 129 -24.32 -4.87 -18.51
CA ARG A 129 -24.64 -3.81 -17.54
C ARG A 129 -25.59 -4.38 -16.47
N GLY A 130 -25.06 -4.69 -15.29
CA GLY A 130 -25.85 -5.14 -14.13
C GLY A 130 -25.34 -6.38 -13.43
N LEU A 131 -24.37 -7.11 -14.00
CA LEU A 131 -23.80 -8.26 -13.30
C LEU A 131 -22.83 -7.78 -12.20
N LYS A 132 -23.21 -7.95 -10.94
CA LYS A 132 -22.35 -7.67 -9.78
C LYS A 132 -21.21 -8.67 -9.74
N ILE A 133 -20.06 -8.31 -10.32
CA ILE A 133 -18.85 -9.15 -10.25
C ILE A 133 -18.44 -9.29 -8.79
N LEU A 134 -18.47 -10.52 -8.27
CA LEU A 134 -18.12 -10.81 -6.90
C LEU A 134 -16.60 -10.62 -6.70
N PRO A 135 -16.14 -9.93 -5.64
CA PRO A 135 -14.72 -9.68 -5.40
C PRO A 135 -13.85 -10.94 -5.31
N ARG A 136 -14.45 -12.08 -4.92
CA ARG A 136 -13.75 -13.34 -4.65
C ARG A 136 -12.97 -13.88 -5.85
N HIS A 137 -13.48 -13.72 -7.07
CA HIS A 137 -12.80 -14.22 -8.27
C HIS A 137 -11.56 -13.41 -8.65
N VAL A 138 -11.48 -12.14 -8.24
CA VAL A 138 -10.31 -11.29 -8.52
C VAL A 138 -9.19 -11.51 -7.48
N LEU A 139 -9.53 -12.10 -6.33
CA LEU A 139 -8.59 -12.33 -5.24
C LEU A 139 -7.72 -13.60 -5.44
N TRP A 140 -8.11 -14.49 -6.36
CA TRP A 140 -7.35 -15.72 -6.64
C TRP A 140 -5.89 -15.49 -7.07
N PRO A 141 -5.56 -14.62 -8.06
CA PRO A 141 -4.16 -14.35 -8.42
C PRO A 141 -3.35 -13.76 -7.26
N PHE A 142 -3.99 -12.98 -6.38
CA PHE A 142 -3.33 -12.46 -5.16
C PHE A 142 -2.92 -13.59 -4.22
N ILE A 143 -3.83 -14.50 -3.90
CA ILE A 143 -3.53 -15.64 -3.02
C ILE A 143 -2.43 -16.51 -3.63
N LEU A 144 -2.51 -16.81 -4.93
CA LEU A 144 -1.51 -17.63 -5.62
C LEU A 144 -0.12 -17.00 -5.51
N ILE A 145 0.03 -15.73 -5.92
CA ILE A 145 1.33 -15.06 -5.92
C ILE A 145 1.88 -14.94 -4.49
N LEU A 146 1.04 -14.54 -3.53
CA LEU A 146 1.45 -14.42 -2.13
C LEU A 146 1.88 -15.78 -1.55
N SER A 147 1.13 -16.85 -1.82
CA SER A 147 1.49 -18.20 -1.37
C SER A 147 2.81 -18.68 -1.97
N LEU A 148 3.06 -18.40 -3.25
CA LEU A 148 4.32 -18.72 -3.91
C LEU A 148 5.49 -17.96 -3.29
N THR A 149 5.32 -16.66 -3.00
CA THR A 149 6.34 -15.85 -2.33
C THR A 149 6.64 -16.34 -0.91
N VAL A 150 5.61 -16.66 -0.12
CA VAL A 150 5.79 -17.20 1.23
C VAL A 150 6.52 -18.55 1.18
N SER A 151 6.15 -19.45 0.26
CA SER A 151 6.85 -20.73 0.10
C SER A 151 8.32 -20.55 -0.26
N LEU A 152 8.65 -19.61 -1.15
CA LEU A 152 10.04 -19.28 -1.50
C LEU A 152 10.81 -18.67 -0.32
N LEU A 153 10.18 -17.83 0.48
CA LEU A 153 10.77 -17.25 1.69
C LEU A 153 11.02 -18.33 2.77
N ILE A 154 10.11 -19.29 2.93
CA ILE A 154 10.30 -20.45 3.82
C ILE A 154 11.48 -21.29 3.34
N ALA A 155 11.55 -21.60 2.04
CA ALA A 155 12.65 -22.35 1.45
C ALA A 155 14.00 -21.63 1.67
N TRP A 156 14.04 -20.31 1.43
CA TRP A 156 15.21 -19.48 1.69
C TRP A 156 15.64 -19.56 3.17
N SER A 157 14.70 -19.39 4.11
CA SER A 157 15.03 -19.48 5.54
C SER A 157 15.49 -20.87 5.97
N ALA A 158 14.93 -21.94 5.38
CA ALA A 158 15.33 -23.32 5.67
C ALA A 158 16.78 -23.63 5.27
N THR A 159 17.30 -22.95 4.23
CA THR A 159 18.71 -23.11 3.81
C THR A 159 19.73 -22.43 4.75
N GLY A 160 19.28 -21.74 5.81
CA GLY A 160 20.16 -21.07 6.77
C GLY A 160 20.88 -19.85 6.17
N SER A 161 20.27 -19.20 5.18
CA SER A 161 20.98 -18.30 4.27
C SER A 161 21.41 -16.95 4.85
N SER A 162 20.63 -16.35 5.75
CA SER A 162 21.01 -15.05 6.30
C SER A 162 21.67 -15.26 7.65
N LYS A 163 22.99 -15.22 7.63
CA LYS A 163 23.81 -15.13 8.83
C LYS A 163 24.33 -13.71 8.95
N TYR A 164 24.32 -13.19 10.17
CA TYR A 164 25.07 -12.02 10.51
C TYR A 164 26.56 -12.38 10.43
N VAL A 165 27.31 -11.59 9.67
CA VAL A 165 28.75 -11.80 9.45
C VAL A 165 29.45 -10.52 9.88
N VAL A 166 30.52 -10.69 10.65
CA VAL A 166 31.45 -9.62 10.97
C VAL A 166 32.57 -9.69 9.95
N ALA A 167 32.73 -8.64 9.14
CA ALA A 167 33.89 -8.52 8.27
C ALA A 167 34.90 -7.56 8.88
N GLU A 168 36.17 -7.99 8.86
CA GLU A 168 37.30 -7.15 9.21
C GLU A 168 37.78 -6.44 7.95
N TYR A 169 37.80 -5.11 7.98
CA TYR A 169 38.34 -4.27 6.94
C TYR A 169 39.66 -3.69 7.41
N LEU A 170 40.73 -3.99 6.67
CA LEU A 170 42.03 -3.36 6.86
C LEU A 170 41.93 -1.91 6.38
N ASP A 171 41.93 -0.94 7.31
CA ASP A 171 42.01 0.46 6.93
C ASP A 171 43.46 0.78 6.55
N MET A 172 43.73 0.83 5.24
CA MET A 172 45.06 1.09 4.69
C MET A 172 45.68 2.41 5.18
N ASN A 173 44.89 3.33 5.74
CA ASN A 173 45.38 4.62 6.21
C ASN A 173 45.75 4.65 7.71
N THR A 174 45.23 3.73 8.52
CA THR A 174 45.40 3.81 9.99
C THR A 174 46.08 2.59 10.61
N ASP A 175 46.41 1.56 9.81
CA ASP A 175 46.93 0.27 10.30
C ASP A 175 46.06 -0.37 11.41
N THR A 176 44.81 0.08 11.54
CA THR A 176 43.84 -0.47 12.50
C THR A 176 42.81 -1.33 11.77
N ASN A 177 42.53 -2.51 12.31
CA ASN A 177 41.48 -3.37 11.80
C ASN A 177 40.13 -2.80 12.26
N THR A 178 39.29 -2.41 11.30
CA THR A 178 37.93 -1.96 11.58
C THR A 178 36.97 -3.13 11.33
N THR A 179 36.21 -3.52 12.34
CA THR A 179 35.20 -4.58 12.22
C THR A 179 33.84 -3.98 11.95
N SER A 180 33.15 -4.44 10.91
CA SER A 180 31.76 -4.03 10.64
C SER A 180 30.89 -5.26 10.45
N GLY A 181 29.80 -5.32 11.21
CA GLY A 181 28.82 -6.37 11.12
C GLY A 181 27.71 -6.04 10.14
N TYR A 182 27.36 -6.98 9.28
CA TYR A 182 26.23 -6.86 8.36
C TYR A 182 25.48 -8.18 8.21
N CYS A 183 24.23 -8.09 7.79
CA CYS A 183 23.48 -9.26 7.36
C CYS A 183 23.99 -9.68 5.98
N ALA A 184 24.68 -10.82 5.88
CA ALA A 184 25.08 -11.36 4.59
C ALA A 184 23.82 -11.86 3.87
N THR A 185 23.25 -11.02 3.00
CA THR A 185 22.09 -11.37 2.17
C THR A 185 22.48 -11.94 0.82
N TYR A 186 23.73 -11.70 0.38
CA TYR A 186 24.25 -12.20 -0.87
C TYR A 186 25.45 -13.10 -0.59
N PRO A 187 25.47 -14.33 -1.14
CA PRO A 187 26.67 -15.12 -1.13
C PRO A 187 27.74 -14.37 -1.93
N THR A 188 28.97 -14.38 -1.43
CA THR A 188 30.12 -13.89 -2.18
C THR A 188 30.16 -14.59 -3.53
N MET A 189 30.32 -13.80 -4.61
CA MET A 189 30.25 -14.22 -6.03
C MET A 189 31.16 -15.41 -6.41
N THR A 190 32.04 -15.84 -5.51
CA THR A 190 32.99 -16.93 -5.67
C THR A 190 32.39 -18.32 -5.38
N SER A 191 31.20 -18.43 -4.80
CA SER A 191 30.55 -19.72 -4.53
C SER A 191 29.08 -19.72 -4.95
N VAL A 192 28.71 -20.66 -5.83
CA VAL A 192 27.32 -20.96 -6.17
C VAL A 192 26.64 -21.53 -4.92
N SER A 193 26.04 -20.66 -4.13
CA SER A 193 25.25 -21.06 -2.96
C SER A 193 23.79 -21.26 -3.41
N PRO A 194 23.12 -22.35 -2.99
CA PRO A 194 21.70 -22.60 -3.29
C PRO A 194 20.80 -21.46 -2.82
N THR A 195 21.29 -20.68 -1.86
CA THR A 195 20.63 -19.48 -1.40
C THR A 195 20.47 -18.48 -2.53
N ALA A 196 21.55 -18.11 -3.22
CA ALA A 196 21.57 -17.12 -4.31
C ALA A 196 20.48 -17.37 -5.35
N GLU A 197 20.26 -18.64 -5.69
CA GLU A 197 19.27 -19.09 -6.66
C GLU A 197 17.84 -18.84 -6.17
N ILE A 198 17.54 -19.08 -4.89
CA ILE A 198 16.22 -18.80 -4.33
C ILE A 198 15.95 -17.28 -4.28
N LEU A 199 16.95 -16.48 -3.90
CA LEU A 199 16.80 -15.01 -3.89
C LEU A 199 16.64 -14.43 -5.29
N SER A 200 17.40 -14.94 -6.25
CA SER A 200 17.25 -14.53 -7.65
C SER A 200 15.88 -14.93 -8.19
N ALA A 201 15.35 -16.10 -7.81
CA ALA A 201 13.98 -16.51 -8.12
C ALA A 201 12.92 -15.58 -7.50
N LEU A 202 13.12 -15.12 -6.26
CA LEU A 202 12.25 -14.12 -5.61
C LEU A 202 12.25 -12.78 -6.36
N TRP A 203 13.43 -12.29 -6.74
CA TRP A 203 13.55 -11.06 -7.54
C TRP A 203 12.97 -11.20 -8.93
N ALA A 204 13.16 -12.35 -9.57
CA ALA A 204 12.55 -12.67 -10.86
C ALA A 204 11.02 -12.69 -10.75
N LEU A 205 10.47 -13.31 -9.70
CA LEU A 205 9.04 -13.33 -9.43
C LEU A 205 8.47 -11.91 -9.28
N ILE A 206 9.09 -11.05 -8.46
CA ILE A 206 8.67 -9.65 -8.31
C ILE A 206 8.71 -8.91 -9.65
N SER A 207 9.80 -9.08 -10.40
CA SER A 207 9.99 -8.42 -11.71
C SER A 207 8.95 -8.87 -12.73
N ILE A 208 8.61 -10.16 -12.76
CA ILE A 208 7.55 -10.71 -13.63
C ILE A 208 6.20 -10.09 -13.25
N VAL A 209 5.86 -10.06 -11.95
CA VAL A 209 4.59 -9.46 -11.49
C VAL A 209 4.53 -7.98 -11.85
N GLN A 210 5.62 -7.23 -11.69
CA GLN A 210 5.72 -5.82 -12.05
C GLN A 210 5.60 -5.60 -13.57
N LEU A 211 6.19 -6.48 -14.39
CA LEU A 211 6.09 -6.42 -15.84
C LEU A 211 4.66 -6.72 -16.30
N VAL A 212 4.01 -7.76 -15.77
CA VAL A 212 2.60 -8.07 -16.04
C VAL A 212 1.71 -6.89 -15.64
N LEU A 213 1.95 -6.29 -14.48
CA LEU A 213 1.24 -5.10 -14.02
C LEU A 213 1.40 -3.93 -15.00
N SER A 214 2.62 -3.69 -15.50
CA SER A 214 2.93 -2.66 -16.49
C SER A 214 2.20 -2.90 -17.81
N ILE A 215 2.23 -4.13 -18.33
CA ILE A 215 1.54 -4.50 -19.58
C ILE A 215 0.03 -4.29 -19.45
N LEU A 216 -0.57 -4.72 -18.33
CA LEU A 216 -2.00 -4.54 -18.10
C LEU A 216 -2.35 -3.05 -17.93
N ALA A 217 -1.53 -2.27 -17.25
CA ALA A 217 -1.70 -0.82 -17.12
C ALA A 217 -1.63 -0.13 -18.49
N CYS A 218 -0.68 -0.50 -19.34
CA CYS A 218 -0.54 -0.01 -20.72
C CYS A 218 -1.78 -0.35 -21.55
N LYS A 219 -2.30 -1.58 -21.46
CA LYS A 219 -3.48 -2.02 -22.20
C LYS A 219 -4.74 -1.22 -21.83
N ILE A 220 -4.91 -0.89 -20.55
CA ILE A 220 -6.09 -0.17 -20.06
C ILE A 220 -6.00 1.35 -20.32
N ARG A 221 -4.81 1.91 -20.54
CA ARG A 221 -4.60 3.35 -20.75
C ARG A 221 -5.48 3.96 -21.85
N ASN A 222 -5.82 3.17 -22.87
CA ASN A 222 -6.64 3.63 -24.00
C ASN A 222 -8.16 3.59 -23.74
N ILE A 223 -8.60 2.93 -22.66
CA ILE A 223 -10.01 2.73 -22.36
C ILE A 223 -10.52 3.87 -21.45
N ASN A 224 -10.85 5.00 -22.08
CA ASN A 224 -11.59 6.18 -21.58
C ASN A 224 -11.14 6.89 -20.27
N GLN A 225 -11.21 8.23 -20.30
CA GLN A 225 -10.85 9.17 -19.22
C GLN A 225 -11.54 8.91 -17.87
N ALA A 226 -12.65 8.17 -17.86
CA ALA A 226 -13.46 7.83 -16.71
C ALA A 226 -12.67 7.11 -15.59
N LEU A 227 -11.62 6.36 -15.92
CA LEU A 227 -10.79 5.63 -14.94
C LEU A 227 -9.40 6.26 -14.78
N GLY A 228 -9.36 7.56 -14.45
CA GLY A 228 -8.11 8.33 -14.24
C GLY A 228 -7.08 7.69 -13.29
N ASP A 229 -7.51 6.74 -12.45
CA ASP A 229 -6.63 5.91 -11.62
C ASP A 229 -5.63 5.06 -12.44
N SER A 230 -5.98 4.61 -13.65
CA SER A 230 -5.12 3.73 -14.47
C SER A 230 -3.83 4.43 -14.91
N LYS A 231 -3.91 5.72 -15.29
CA LYS A 231 -2.74 6.53 -15.67
C LYS A 231 -1.80 6.75 -14.49
N ARG A 232 -2.34 6.94 -13.29
CA ARG A 232 -1.56 7.10 -12.06
C ARG A 232 -0.86 5.81 -11.68
N ILE A 233 -1.54 4.67 -11.77
CA ILE A 233 -0.93 3.36 -11.51
C ILE A 233 0.15 3.07 -12.56
N LEU A 234 -0.07 3.38 -13.85
CA LEU A 234 0.96 3.23 -14.86
C LEU A 234 2.20 4.09 -14.55
N GLY A 235 1.99 5.38 -14.22
CA GLY A 235 3.08 6.28 -13.84
C GLY A 235 3.87 5.78 -12.62
N LEU A 236 3.16 5.27 -11.60
CA LEU A 236 3.76 4.66 -10.42
C LEU A 236 4.64 3.46 -10.78
N VAL A 237 4.10 2.52 -11.55
CA VAL A 237 4.80 1.26 -11.87
C VAL A 237 6.02 1.52 -12.76
N VAL A 238 5.91 2.45 -13.71
CA VAL A 238 7.04 2.88 -14.55
C VAL A 238 8.10 3.58 -13.71
N PHE A 239 7.72 4.46 -12.79
CA PHE A 239 8.65 5.09 -11.86
C PHE A 239 9.40 4.04 -11.02
N GLN A 240 8.68 3.06 -10.47
CA GLN A 240 9.25 1.96 -9.70
C GLN A 240 10.15 1.05 -10.54
N LEU A 241 9.82 0.83 -11.81
CA LEU A 241 10.59 0.02 -12.75
C LEU A 241 11.94 0.67 -13.08
N ILE A 242 12.02 1.99 -13.06
CA ILE A 242 13.25 2.75 -13.34
C ILE A 242 14.10 2.89 -12.06
N ILE A 243 13.50 3.28 -10.94
CA ILE A 243 14.25 3.57 -9.71
C ILE A 243 14.88 2.31 -9.09
N THR A 244 14.18 1.18 -9.10
CA THR A 244 14.64 -0.08 -8.49
C THR A 244 15.97 -0.57 -9.06
N PRO A 245 16.14 -0.75 -10.40
CA PRO A 245 17.41 -1.20 -10.97
C PRO A 245 18.53 -0.18 -10.79
N ILE A 246 18.24 1.13 -10.79
CA ILE A 246 19.25 2.17 -10.54
C ILE A 246 19.79 2.02 -9.12
N CYS A 247 18.92 2.01 -8.11
CA CYS A 247 19.32 1.85 -6.72
C CYS A 247 20.03 0.52 -6.48
N LEU A 248 19.54 -0.57 -7.07
CA LEU A 248 20.15 -1.89 -6.93
C LEU A 248 21.56 -1.94 -7.55
N SER A 249 21.74 -1.33 -8.73
CA SER A 249 23.07 -1.23 -9.37
C SER A 249 24.04 -0.40 -8.52
N THR A 250 23.60 0.71 -7.95
CA THR A 250 24.42 1.51 -7.01
C THR A 250 24.79 0.71 -5.77
N ALA A 251 23.87 -0.13 -5.26
CA ALA A 251 24.14 -0.96 -4.09
C ALA A 251 25.20 -2.04 -4.35
N PHE A 252 25.21 -2.64 -5.54
CA PHE A 252 26.21 -3.66 -5.91
C PHE A 252 27.60 -3.08 -6.16
N ASN A 253 27.69 -1.87 -6.73
CA ASN A 253 28.97 -1.30 -7.11
C ASN A 253 29.75 -0.72 -5.92
N ASN A 254 29.07 -0.32 -4.85
CA ASN A 254 29.66 0.43 -3.76
C ASN A 254 29.16 -0.08 -2.40
N GLY A 255 29.98 -0.88 -1.72
CA GLY A 255 29.64 -1.42 -0.40
C GLY A 255 29.27 -0.34 0.62
N LYS A 256 29.97 0.80 0.62
CA LYS A 256 29.70 1.93 1.53
C LYS A 256 28.35 2.60 1.28
N THR A 257 27.97 2.80 0.02
CA THR A 257 26.70 3.47 -0.34
C THR A 257 25.54 2.49 -0.48
N SER A 258 25.76 1.19 -0.29
CA SER A 258 24.74 0.15 -0.44
C SER A 258 23.55 0.37 0.51
N ILE A 259 23.82 0.69 1.78
CA ILE A 259 22.79 0.97 2.79
C ILE A 259 21.94 2.17 2.35
N LEU A 260 22.57 3.23 1.88
CA LEU A 260 21.86 4.42 1.39
C LEU A 260 21.02 4.11 0.16
N ALA A 261 21.55 3.32 -0.77
CA ALA A 261 20.85 2.93 -1.99
C ALA A 261 19.61 2.06 -1.66
N TYR A 262 19.73 1.11 -0.72
CA TYR A 262 18.60 0.32 -0.24
C TYR A 262 17.57 1.17 0.49
N ALA A 263 18.00 2.05 1.41
CA ALA A 263 17.09 2.96 2.12
C ALA A 263 16.32 3.86 1.17
N THR A 264 17.02 4.45 0.20
CA THR A 264 16.42 5.29 -0.84
C THR A 264 15.42 4.49 -1.67
N ASN A 265 15.75 3.26 -2.07
CA ASN A 265 14.85 2.42 -2.85
C ASN A 265 13.56 2.08 -2.10
N TYR A 266 13.67 1.60 -0.86
CA TYR A 266 12.49 1.24 -0.04
C TYR A 266 11.63 2.47 0.26
N ALA A 267 12.25 3.59 0.64
CA ALA A 267 11.55 4.86 0.87
C ALA A 267 10.87 5.36 -0.42
N ALA A 268 11.56 5.33 -1.57
CA ALA A 268 11.01 5.74 -2.86
C ALA A 268 9.80 4.89 -3.25
N ILE A 269 9.86 3.56 -3.09
CA ILE A 269 8.74 2.67 -3.41
C ILE A 269 7.54 2.96 -2.49
N SER A 270 7.77 3.16 -1.19
CA SER A 270 6.72 3.41 -0.21
C SER A 270 6.06 4.79 -0.44
N ILE A 271 6.86 5.84 -0.52
CA ILE A 271 6.39 7.22 -0.73
C ILE A 271 5.74 7.37 -2.10
N SER A 272 6.29 6.79 -3.17
CA SER A 272 5.66 6.85 -4.50
C SER A 272 4.32 6.12 -4.53
N THR A 273 4.23 4.94 -3.91
CA THR A 273 2.97 4.16 -3.86
C THR A 273 1.85 4.96 -3.21
N ILE A 274 2.15 5.62 -2.08
CA ILE A 274 1.22 6.48 -1.38
C ILE A 274 0.95 7.77 -2.16
N GLY A 275 1.99 8.43 -2.66
CA GLY A 275 1.91 9.72 -3.34
C GLY A 275 1.11 9.65 -4.64
N PHE A 276 1.26 8.61 -5.45
CA PHE A 276 0.52 8.47 -6.70
C PHE A 276 -0.93 8.02 -6.51
N ILE A 277 -1.21 7.23 -5.46
CA ILE A 277 -2.52 6.59 -5.28
C ILE A 277 -3.41 7.32 -4.27
N ILE A 278 -2.85 7.74 -3.14
CA ILE A 278 -3.61 8.26 -1.99
C ILE A 278 -3.63 9.78 -1.96
N PHE A 279 -2.51 10.47 -2.24
CA PHE A 279 -2.48 11.95 -2.15
C PHE A 279 -3.53 12.65 -3.02
N PRO A 280 -3.82 12.24 -4.27
CA PRO A 280 -4.87 12.89 -5.03
C PRO A 280 -6.24 12.78 -4.36
N ARG A 281 -6.52 11.67 -3.67
CA ARG A 281 -7.77 11.45 -2.94
C ARG A 281 -7.84 12.31 -1.68
N MET A 282 -6.73 12.41 -0.97
CA MET A 282 -6.58 13.31 0.17
C MET A 282 -6.82 14.76 -0.22
N TYR A 283 -6.25 15.19 -1.35
CA TYR A 283 -6.50 16.51 -1.92
C TYR A 283 -7.98 16.73 -2.24
N TYR A 284 -8.66 15.78 -2.89
CA TYR A 284 -10.09 15.94 -3.20
C TYR A 284 -10.99 16.01 -1.96
N VAL A 285 -10.71 15.22 -0.91
CA VAL A 285 -11.45 15.29 0.35
C VAL A 285 -11.23 16.63 1.05
N TRP A 286 -9.98 17.12 1.08
CA TRP A 286 -9.68 18.45 1.61
C TRP A 286 -10.36 19.56 0.80
N TYR A 287 -10.36 19.46 -0.53
CA TYR A 287 -10.98 20.43 -1.42
C TYR A 287 -12.50 20.51 -1.19
N GLU A 288 -13.17 19.35 -1.12
CA GLU A 288 -14.61 19.25 -0.82
C GLU A 288 -14.94 19.86 0.55
N HIS A 289 -14.08 19.64 1.55
CA HIS A 289 -14.26 20.24 2.88
C HIS A 289 -14.14 21.78 2.86
N GLN A 290 -13.24 22.34 2.05
CA GLN A 290 -13.02 23.79 1.99
C GLN A 290 -14.07 24.52 1.14
N HIS A 291 -14.49 23.93 0.02
CA HIS A 291 -15.37 24.62 -0.95
C HIS A 291 -16.83 24.15 -0.89
N GLY A 292 -17.13 23.07 -0.17
CA GLY A 292 -18.47 22.47 -0.11
C GLY A 292 -18.91 21.78 -1.40
N HIS A 293 -18.06 21.76 -2.45
CA HIS A 293 -18.30 21.07 -3.71
C HIS A 293 -17.00 20.50 -4.28
N LEU A 294 -17.13 19.56 -5.21
CA LEU A 294 -16.00 19.00 -5.96
C LEU A 294 -15.57 19.97 -7.08
N PRO A 295 -14.30 19.91 -7.54
CA PRO A 295 -13.87 20.67 -8.70
C PRO A 295 -14.71 20.28 -9.94
N GLU A 296 -15.08 21.24 -10.78
CA GLU A 296 -15.98 21.03 -11.93
C GLU A 296 -15.44 20.01 -12.95
N ASN A 297 -14.12 19.77 -12.98
CA ASN A 297 -13.49 18.79 -13.85
C ASN A 297 -13.56 17.34 -13.31
N VAL A 298 -14.04 17.12 -12.09
CA VAL A 298 -14.13 15.78 -11.47
C VAL A 298 -15.56 15.25 -11.58
N VAL A 299 -15.79 14.40 -12.57
CA VAL A 299 -17.08 13.68 -12.72
C VAL A 299 -17.05 12.43 -11.85
N MET A 300 -17.88 12.40 -10.80
CA MET A 300 -18.06 11.23 -9.93
C MET A 300 -18.86 10.14 -10.65
N ILE A 301 -18.20 9.04 -11.01
CA ILE A 301 -18.86 7.90 -11.64
C ILE A 301 -19.71 7.18 -10.57
N GLY A 302 -21.02 7.19 -10.78
CA GLY A 302 -21.99 6.59 -9.86
C GLY A 302 -22.71 7.58 -8.94
N GLY A 303 -22.34 8.87 -8.97
CA GLY A 303 -23.04 9.93 -8.22
C GLY A 303 -24.13 10.64 -9.02
N GLY A 304 -24.38 10.23 -10.26
CA GLY A 304 -25.37 10.88 -11.12
C GLY A 304 -26.77 10.72 -10.55
N THR A 305 -27.36 11.82 -10.09
CA THR A 305 -28.81 12.02 -10.17
C THR A 305 -29.19 11.69 -11.59
N THR A 306 -29.82 10.54 -11.79
CA THR A 306 -30.40 10.15 -13.07
C THR A 306 -31.54 11.13 -13.32
N THR A 307 -31.24 12.26 -13.95
CA THR A 307 -32.28 13.11 -14.56
C THR A 307 -32.88 12.24 -15.64
N VAL A 308 -34.00 11.60 -15.31
CA VAL A 308 -34.79 10.80 -16.25
C VAL A 308 -35.34 11.77 -17.28
N ARG A 309 -34.55 11.96 -18.34
CA ARG A 309 -34.92 12.74 -19.52
C ARG A 309 -35.93 11.91 -20.31
N GLY A 310 -37.16 11.87 -19.81
CA GLY A 310 -38.20 10.98 -20.32
C GLY A 310 -39.62 11.25 -19.81
N VAL A 311 -39.82 12.08 -18.77
CA VAL A 311 -41.17 12.57 -18.46
C VAL A 311 -41.38 13.88 -19.18
N ASN A 312 -41.74 13.78 -20.46
CA ASN A 312 -42.34 14.87 -21.21
C ASN A 312 -43.67 15.21 -20.51
N GLN A 313 -43.69 16.20 -19.61
CA GLN A 313 -44.93 16.76 -19.07
C GLN A 313 -45.67 17.65 -20.09
N ASN A 314 -45.16 17.77 -21.32
CA ASN A 314 -45.76 18.57 -22.39
C ASN A 314 -46.39 17.71 -23.49
N THR A 315 -47.43 16.95 -23.14
CA THR A 315 -48.51 16.62 -24.08
C THR A 315 -49.83 17.17 -23.53
N GLY A 316 -49.83 18.46 -23.23
CA GLY A 316 -51.05 19.22 -22.96
C GLY A 316 -51.43 20.01 -24.21
N ASN A 317 -52.08 19.34 -25.17
CA ASN A 317 -53.02 19.97 -26.09
C ASN A 317 -54.00 18.90 -26.62
N GLY A 318 -55.21 18.92 -26.06
CA GLY A 318 -56.41 18.49 -26.75
C GLY A 318 -56.85 17.04 -26.60
N ALA A 319 -57.42 16.68 -25.45
CA ALA A 319 -58.61 15.83 -25.40
C ALA A 319 -59.22 15.88 -23.99
N SER A 320 -60.34 16.60 -23.89
CA SER A 320 -61.25 16.58 -22.75
C SER A 320 -61.68 15.14 -22.44
N THR A 321 -61.15 14.56 -21.37
CA THR A 321 -61.82 13.48 -20.65
C THR A 321 -61.81 13.86 -19.19
N GLY A 322 -63.02 14.10 -18.66
CA GLY A 322 -63.23 14.50 -17.28
C GLY A 322 -62.79 13.40 -16.33
N VAL A 323 -61.63 13.59 -15.73
CA VAL A 323 -61.27 12.92 -14.48
C VAL A 323 -60.97 14.00 -13.47
N THR A 324 -61.85 14.08 -12.49
CA THR A 324 -61.82 15.01 -11.37
C THR A 324 -60.52 14.83 -10.56
N PRO A 325 -59.75 15.91 -10.31
CA PRO A 325 -58.59 15.84 -9.45
C PRO A 325 -59.01 15.69 -7.97
N PRO A 326 -58.25 14.96 -7.15
CA PRO A 326 -58.46 14.91 -5.71
C PRO A 326 -58.14 16.26 -5.05
N PRO A 327 -58.78 16.57 -3.91
CA PRO A 327 -58.78 17.90 -3.32
C PRO A 327 -57.40 18.33 -2.81
N HIS A 328 -57.07 19.59 -3.12
CA HIS A 328 -55.93 20.33 -2.61
C HIS A 328 -56.03 20.48 -1.08
N ILE A 329 -55.05 19.92 -0.36
CA ILE A 329 -54.81 20.26 1.04
C ILE A 329 -54.07 21.61 1.07
N MET A 330 -54.82 22.64 1.43
CA MET A 330 -54.35 23.99 1.72
C MET A 330 -53.68 23.97 3.10
N ASN A 331 -52.34 24.06 3.15
CA ASN A 331 -51.64 24.35 4.41
C ASN A 331 -51.35 25.85 4.49
N THR A 332 -52.20 26.50 5.30
CA THR A 332 -52.16 27.90 5.68
C THR A 332 -51.01 28.20 6.64
N ILE A 333 -50.45 29.39 6.45
CA ILE A 333 -49.33 30.05 7.14
C ILE A 333 -49.58 30.26 8.65
N ARG A 334 -48.56 30.00 9.47
CA ARG A 334 -48.27 30.64 10.79
C ARG A 334 -46.80 30.31 11.11
N GLY A 335 -45.93 31.17 11.61
CA GLY A 335 -46.00 32.54 12.09
C GLY A 335 -44.57 32.91 12.52
N SER A 336 -44.26 34.19 12.46
CA SER A 336 -43.00 34.80 12.87
C SER A 336 -42.64 34.48 14.33
N THR A 337 -41.40 34.08 14.61
CA THR A 337 -40.75 34.38 15.90
C THR A 337 -39.24 34.51 15.71
N LYS A 338 -38.73 35.75 15.88
CA LYS A 338 -37.33 36.04 16.14
C LYS A 338 -36.90 35.33 17.43
N VAL A 339 -35.85 34.52 17.36
CA VAL A 339 -35.16 33.99 18.55
C VAL A 339 -33.69 34.43 18.46
N ASN A 340 -33.23 35.08 19.53
CA ASN A 340 -31.87 35.57 19.73
C ASN A 340 -30.85 34.40 19.83
N PRO A 341 -29.56 34.65 19.55
CA PRO A 341 -28.52 33.65 19.75
C PRO A 341 -28.18 33.55 21.25
N VAL A 342 -28.35 32.36 21.81
CA VAL A 342 -27.86 31.98 23.15
C VAL A 342 -26.72 30.98 22.96
N THR A 343 -25.53 31.37 23.42
CA THR A 343 -24.38 30.50 23.70
C THR A 343 -24.71 29.51 24.82
N PRO A 344 -24.20 28.27 24.72
CA PRO A 344 -23.36 27.73 25.81
C PRO A 344 -22.21 26.87 25.22
N LEU A 345 -20.94 27.03 25.61
CA LEU A 345 -20.28 26.65 26.87
C LEU A 345 -20.56 25.22 27.38
N GLU A 346 -19.47 24.45 27.38
CA GLU A 346 -19.09 23.34 28.27
C GLU A 346 -19.79 21.96 28.26
N ALA A 347 -18.92 20.97 28.04
CA ALA A 347 -18.73 19.72 28.80
C ALA A 347 -19.87 18.69 28.90
N GLY A 348 -19.58 17.48 28.43
CA GLY A 348 -20.39 16.29 28.72
C GLY A 348 -19.85 15.03 28.05
N ALA A 349 -18.87 14.40 28.67
CA ALA A 349 -18.44 13.05 28.35
C ALA A 349 -19.60 12.07 28.58
N VAL A 350 -19.97 11.30 27.54
CA VAL A 350 -20.91 10.18 27.67
C VAL A 350 -20.25 8.93 27.09
N LEU A 351 -19.82 8.07 28.02
CA LEU A 351 -19.48 6.67 27.82
C LEU A 351 -20.69 5.93 27.23
N ARG A 352 -20.56 5.47 25.98
CA ARG A 352 -21.50 4.50 25.38
C ARG A 352 -20.93 3.09 25.57
N LYS A 353 -21.51 2.38 26.55
CA LYS A 353 -21.47 0.92 26.64
C LYS A 353 -22.38 0.35 25.54
N GLU A 354 -21.80 -0.38 24.61
CA GLU A 354 -22.46 -1.45 23.83
C GLU A 354 -21.58 -2.68 24.11
N GLY A 355 -22.06 -3.78 24.68
CA GLY A 355 -23.35 -4.42 24.48
C GLY A 355 -23.04 -5.80 23.91
N GLU A 356 -22.85 -6.78 24.79
CA GLU A 356 -22.66 -8.18 24.46
C GLU A 356 -23.82 -8.67 23.57
N GLY A 357 -23.47 -9.17 22.39
CA GLY A 357 -24.34 -9.97 21.53
C GLY A 357 -23.68 -11.32 21.30
N LYS A 358 -24.02 -12.28 22.17
CA LYS A 358 -24.07 -13.71 21.85
C LYS A 358 -24.99 -13.87 20.62
N ASP A 359 -24.59 -14.69 19.65
CA ASP A 359 -25.42 -15.79 19.15
C ASP A 359 -24.68 -16.59 18.05
N ASP A 360 -24.76 -17.90 18.25
CA ASP A 360 -24.86 -18.97 17.25
C ASP A 360 -23.65 -19.42 16.44
N GLN A 361 -23.00 -20.42 17.03
CA GLN A 361 -22.48 -21.59 16.32
C GLN A 361 -23.58 -22.20 15.42
N VAL A 362 -23.35 -22.18 14.12
CA VAL A 362 -23.94 -23.16 13.19
C VAL A 362 -22.79 -23.91 12.56
N LEU A 363 -22.60 -25.15 13.01
CA LEU A 363 -21.90 -26.19 12.26
C LEU A 363 -22.65 -26.41 10.94
N ASP A 364 -21.94 -26.31 9.81
CA ASP A 364 -22.33 -27.01 8.59
C ASP A 364 -21.15 -27.86 8.13
N ASN A 365 -21.21 -29.13 8.55
CA ASN A 365 -20.54 -30.23 7.90
C ASN A 365 -21.32 -30.56 6.63
N THR A 366 -20.78 -30.22 5.46
CA THR A 366 -21.17 -30.90 4.23
C THR A 366 -19.92 -31.27 3.42
N GLU A 367 -19.43 -32.45 3.77
CA GLU A 367 -19.03 -33.55 2.89
C GLU A 367 -19.05 -33.33 1.35
N GLN A 368 -17.94 -33.76 0.75
CA GLN A 368 -17.84 -34.62 -0.43
C GLN A 368 -18.34 -34.17 -1.82
N ASN A 369 -17.54 -34.61 -2.80
CA ASN A 369 -17.82 -34.79 -4.22
C ASN A 369 -17.77 -33.56 -5.14
N LYS A 370 -16.66 -33.43 -5.87
CA LYS A 370 -16.58 -33.96 -7.24
C LYS A 370 -15.17 -33.85 -7.81
N ALA A 371 -14.63 -35.01 -8.17
CA ALA A 371 -13.66 -35.16 -9.23
C ALA A 371 -14.32 -34.80 -10.57
N TYR A 372 -13.63 -33.98 -11.37
CA TYR A 372 -13.41 -34.10 -12.82
C TYR A 372 -12.49 -32.97 -13.29
#